data_AF-A0A2T6C0B6-F1
#
_entry.id   AF-A0A2T6C0B6-F1
#
_cell.length_a   1.000
_cell.length_b   1.000
_cell.length_c   1.000
_cell.angle_alpha   90.00
_cell.angle_beta   90.00
_cell.angle_gamma   90.00
#
_symmetry.space_group_name_H-M   'P 1'
#
loop_
_entity.id
_entity.type
_entity.pdbx_description
1 polymer ?
#
loop_
_entity_poly.entity_id
_entity_poly.type
_entity_poly.pdbx_seq_one_letter_code
_entity_poly.pdbx_strand_id
1 'polypeptide(L)'
;MTGPILQELDIAREHHRRTVAAIGRSQAECERLHDLLRKETDLSLQLLTEEETFQESNLVILPSHVAKGLEFDQVILVNLEEPYTEDELDLKLLYVAMTRPLHRLALFAREGMFPLLEKLDDRCYQRI
;
A
#
# COMPACT_ATOMS: atom_id res chain seq x y z
N MET A 1 3.18 14.54 4.87
CA MET A 1 3.73 13.44 4.02
C MET A 1 2.63 12.45 3.64
N THR A 2 1.74 12.13 4.57
CA THR A 2 0.53 11.30 4.45
C THR A 2 -0.59 11.85 3.53
N GLY A 3 -0.58 13.14 3.19
CA GLY A 3 -1.65 13.81 2.44
C GLY A 3 -2.15 13.04 1.20
N PRO A 4 -1.27 12.53 0.32
CA PRO A 4 -1.68 11.70 -0.81
C PRO A 4 -2.40 10.40 -0.41
N ILE A 5 -2.02 9.79 0.71
CA ILE A 5 -2.68 8.58 1.23
C ILE A 5 -4.10 8.93 1.70
N LEU A 6 -4.28 10.04 2.40
CA LEU A 6 -5.60 10.51 2.82
C LEU A 6 -6.50 10.84 1.62
N GLN A 7 -5.95 11.46 0.58
CA GLN A 7 -6.66 11.73 -0.67
C GLN A 7 -7.12 10.42 -1.35
N GLU A 8 -6.28 9.39 -1.36
CA GLU A 8 -6.66 8.08 -1.88
C GLU A 8 -7.79 7.41 -1.07
N LEU A 9 -7.88 7.68 0.24
CA LEU A 9 -9.01 7.22 1.07
C LEU A 9 -10.30 7.96 0.74
N ASP A 10 -10.24 9.26 0.43
CA ASP A 10 -11.41 10.00 -0.03
C ASP A 10 -11.89 9.49 -1.39
N ILE A 11 -10.98 9.25 -2.34
CA ILE A 11 -11.30 8.59 -3.61
C ILE A 11 -11.95 7.22 -3.36
N ALA A 12 -11.44 6.43 -2.42
CA ALA A 12 -12.04 5.15 -2.07
C ALA A 12 -13.49 5.29 -1.63
N ARG A 13 -13.77 6.26 -0.75
CA ARG A 13 -15.11 6.56 -0.24
C ARG A 13 -16.07 7.04 -1.33
N GLU A 14 -15.62 7.94 -2.20
CA GLU A 14 -16.40 8.45 -3.33
C GLU A 14 -16.78 7.35 -4.31
N HIS A 15 -15.91 6.35 -4.49
CA HIS A 15 -16.15 5.19 -5.35
C HIS A 15 -16.75 3.98 -4.62
N HIS A 16 -17.23 4.15 -3.38
CA HIS A 16 -17.86 3.09 -2.56
C HIS A 16 -17.01 1.83 -2.39
N ARG A 17 -15.69 1.99 -2.34
CA ARG A 17 -14.76 0.89 -2.09
C ARG A 17 -14.83 0.49 -0.63
N ARG A 18 -15.02 -0.80 -0.38
CA ARG A 18 -15.28 -1.36 0.95
C ARG A 18 -13.99 -1.73 1.67
N THR A 19 -13.02 -2.26 0.93
CA THR A 19 -11.75 -2.71 1.49
C THR A 19 -10.60 -1.91 0.89
N VAL A 20 -9.91 -1.14 1.74
CA VAL A 20 -8.76 -0.32 1.36
C VAL A 20 -7.55 -0.75 2.16
N ALA A 21 -6.44 -1.02 1.46
CA ALA A 21 -5.19 -1.39 2.08
C ALA A 21 -4.05 -0.43 1.73
N ALA A 22 -3.19 -0.16 2.71
CA ALA A 22 -1.85 0.37 2.47
C ALA A 22 -0.83 -0.76 2.64
N ILE A 23 -0.15 -1.13 1.56
CA ILE A 23 0.83 -2.22 1.58
C ILE A 23 2.23 -1.63 1.60
N GLY A 24 2.98 -1.90 2.67
CA GLY A 24 4.40 -1.54 2.78
C GLY A 24 5.33 -2.69 2.40
N ARG A 25 6.63 -2.41 2.22
CA ARG A 25 7.63 -3.47 1.98
C ARG A 25 7.82 -4.33 3.22
N SER A 26 8.13 -3.69 4.33
CA SER A 26 8.49 -4.33 5.60
C SER A 26 7.50 -4.00 6.72
N GLN A 27 7.52 -4.81 7.79
CA GLN A 27 6.72 -4.55 8.99
C GLN A 27 7.06 -3.21 9.63
N ALA A 28 8.36 -2.88 9.72
CA ALA A 28 8.84 -1.64 10.29
C ALA A 28 8.33 -0.40 9.51
N GLU A 29 8.23 -0.49 8.20
CA GLU A 29 7.64 0.57 7.37
C GLU A 29 6.13 0.73 7.63
N CYS A 30 5.41 -0.38 7.77
CA CYS A 30 3.98 -0.38 8.08
C CYS A 30 3.68 0.23 9.45
N GLU A 31 4.48 -0.10 10.46
CA GLU A 31 4.37 0.48 11.82
C GLU A 31 4.57 1.99 11.80
N ARG A 32 5.60 2.47 11.10
CA ARG A 32 5.86 3.91 10.96
C ARG A 32 4.73 4.63 10.24
N LEU A 33 4.23 4.04 9.14
CA LEU A 33 3.10 4.61 8.40
C LEU A 33 1.86 4.70 9.29
N HIS A 34 1.57 3.64 10.03
CA HIS A 34 0.45 3.59 10.95
C HIS A 34 0.55 4.64 12.05
N ASP A 35 1.73 4.81 12.66
CA ASP A 35 1.98 5.83 13.69
C ASP A 35 1.86 7.27 13.17
N LEU A 36 2.28 7.51 11.92
CA LEU A 36 2.12 8.81 11.26
C LEU A 36 0.64 9.11 11.01
N LEU A 37 -0.10 8.16 10.44
CA LEU A 37 -1.52 8.35 10.13
C LEU A 37 -2.36 8.52 11.39
N ARG A 38 -2.10 7.74 12.45
CA ARG A 38 -2.81 7.90 13.74
C ARG A 38 -2.70 9.29 14.35
N LYS A 39 -1.62 10.03 14.06
CA LYS A 39 -1.41 11.40 14.57
C LYS A 39 -2.13 12.46 13.72
N GLU A 40 -2.50 12.13 12.49
CA GLU A 40 -3.01 13.08 11.50
C GLU A 40 -4.47 12.86 11.12
N THR A 41 -5.07 11.73 11.51
CA THR A 41 -6.47 11.41 11.21
C THR A 41 -7.15 10.63 12.33
N ASP A 42 -8.47 10.82 12.44
CA ASP A 42 -9.35 10.09 13.37
C ASP A 42 -9.96 8.81 12.74
N LEU A 43 -9.55 8.47 11.51
CA LEU A 43 -10.00 7.26 10.82
C LEU A 43 -9.59 5.99 11.57
N SER A 44 -10.40 4.93 11.48
CA SER A 44 -10.02 3.64 12.04
C SER A 44 -8.94 2.98 11.18
N LEU A 45 -7.78 2.71 11.80
CA LEU A 45 -6.63 2.09 11.16
C LEU A 45 -6.36 0.74 11.82
N GLN A 46 -6.24 -0.31 11.00
CA GLN A 46 -5.75 -1.61 11.44
C GLN A 46 -4.33 -1.80 10.91
N LEU A 47 -3.36 -2.03 11.79
CA LEU A 47 -2.10 -2.66 11.40
C LEU A 47 -2.33 -4.18 11.45
N LEU A 48 -2.08 -4.90 10.36
CA LEU A 48 -2.31 -6.33 10.25
C LEU A 48 -0.99 -7.08 10.17
N THR A 49 -0.76 -7.94 11.15
CA THR A 49 0.37 -8.89 11.20
C THR A 49 -0.09 -10.32 10.88
N GLU A 50 0.85 -11.28 10.75
CA GLU A 50 0.53 -12.69 10.45
C GLU A 50 -0.37 -13.36 11.51
N GLU A 51 -0.33 -12.87 12.74
CA GLU A 51 -1.06 -13.44 13.88
C GLU A 51 -2.43 -12.79 14.10
N GLU A 52 -2.71 -11.69 13.40
CA GLU A 52 -3.91 -10.89 13.61
C GLU A 52 -5.04 -11.24 12.65
N THR A 53 -6.26 -11.22 13.16
CA THR A 53 -7.46 -11.40 12.34
C THR A 53 -7.84 -10.08 11.66
N PHE A 54 -8.20 -10.16 10.39
CA PHE A 54 -8.75 -9.04 9.62
C PHE A 54 -10.01 -8.44 10.30
N GLN A 55 -10.07 -7.12 10.43
CA GLN A 55 -11.19 -6.39 11.03
C GLN A 55 -11.67 -5.28 10.08
N GLU A 56 -12.95 -4.89 10.21
CA GLU A 56 -13.46 -3.73 9.47
C GLU A 56 -12.79 -2.45 9.97
N SER A 57 -12.07 -1.77 9.08
CA SER A 57 -11.40 -0.50 9.35
C SER A 57 -11.42 0.38 8.09
N ASN A 58 -11.22 1.69 8.25
CA ASN A 58 -11.12 2.60 7.12
C ASN A 58 -9.87 2.32 6.27
N LEU A 59 -8.79 1.86 6.91
CA LEU A 59 -7.56 1.48 6.24
C LEU A 59 -6.88 0.32 6.97
N VAL A 60 -6.55 -0.73 6.22
CA VAL A 60 -5.72 -1.84 6.69
C VAL A 60 -4.29 -1.63 6.20
N ILE A 61 -3.32 -1.66 7.10
CA ILE A 61 -1.91 -1.44 6.83
C ILE A 61 -1.20 -2.77 7.07
N LEU A 62 -0.47 -3.28 6.09
CA LEU A 62 0.15 -4.59 6.17
C LEU A 62 1.40 -4.70 5.29
N PRO A 63 2.39 -5.52 5.67
CA PRO A 63 3.55 -5.73 4.82
C PRO A 63 3.21 -6.67 3.66
N SER A 64 3.94 -6.52 2.55
CA SER A 64 3.69 -7.24 1.30
C SER A 64 3.65 -8.77 1.41
N HIS A 65 4.40 -9.37 2.34
CA HIS A 65 4.38 -10.82 2.56
C HIS A 65 3.08 -11.32 3.23
N VAL A 66 2.48 -10.50 4.10
CA VAL A 66 1.18 -10.79 4.76
C VAL A 66 0.02 -10.64 3.78
N ALA A 67 0.17 -9.83 2.74
CA ALA A 67 -0.90 -9.58 1.77
C ALA A 67 -1.26 -10.80 0.90
N LYS A 68 -0.46 -11.89 0.94
CA LYS A 68 -0.69 -13.09 0.13
C LYS A 68 -2.04 -13.74 0.47
N GLY A 69 -2.88 -13.92 -0.55
CA GLY A 69 -4.21 -14.52 -0.39
C GLY A 69 -5.30 -13.55 0.09
N LEU A 70 -4.96 -12.28 0.30
CA LEU A 70 -5.91 -11.20 0.54
C LEU A 70 -6.18 -10.44 -0.76
N GLU A 71 -7.34 -9.82 -0.85
CA GLU A 71 -7.77 -8.97 -1.97
C GLU A 71 -8.48 -7.74 -1.43
N PHE A 72 -8.25 -6.59 -2.07
CA PHE A 72 -8.78 -5.31 -1.63
C PHE A 72 -9.39 -4.57 -2.81
N ASP A 73 -10.46 -3.81 -2.60
CA ASP A 73 -11.01 -2.97 -3.67
C ASP A 73 -9.98 -1.94 -4.15
N GLN A 74 -9.19 -1.39 -3.21
CA GLN A 74 -8.09 -0.48 -3.51
C GLN A 74 -6.86 -0.77 -2.66
N VAL A 75 -5.70 -0.68 -3.30
CA VAL A 75 -4.40 -0.78 -2.66
C VAL A 75 -3.61 0.49 -2.90
N ILE A 76 -3.01 1.00 -1.84
CA ILE A 76 -1.99 2.05 -1.85
C ILE A 76 -0.67 1.36 -1.51
N LEU A 77 0.17 1.12 -2.50
CA LEU A 77 1.51 0.61 -2.26
C LEU A 77 2.38 1.75 -1.74
N VAL A 78 2.83 1.65 -0.49
CA VAL A 78 3.64 2.68 0.15
C VAL A 78 5.06 2.18 0.27
N ASN A 79 6.03 2.88 -0.31
CA ASN A 79 7.44 2.56 -0.10
C ASN A 79 8.26 3.82 0.12
N LEU A 80 8.63 4.05 1.36
CA LEU A 80 9.37 5.23 1.76
C LEU A 80 10.82 4.85 2.04
N GLU A 81 11.11 3.77 2.75
CA GLU A 81 12.45 3.58 3.31
C GLU A 81 13.36 2.65 2.52
N GLU A 82 12.82 1.55 2.01
CA GLU A 82 13.63 0.44 1.52
C GLU A 82 13.22 0.06 0.08
N PRO A 83 14.09 0.16 -0.93
CA PRO A 83 13.69 -0.10 -2.31
C PRO A 83 13.31 -1.56 -2.52
N TYR A 84 12.29 -1.79 -3.36
CA TYR A 84 12.09 -3.11 -3.97
C TYR A 84 13.13 -3.28 -5.07
N THR A 85 14.19 -4.03 -4.79
CA THR A 85 15.27 -4.27 -5.77
C THR A 85 14.81 -5.19 -6.90
N GLU A 86 15.68 -5.41 -7.88
CA GLU A 86 15.45 -6.36 -8.97
C GLU A 86 15.90 -7.78 -8.61
N ASP A 87 16.15 -8.06 -7.33
CA ASP A 87 16.38 -9.43 -6.88
C ASP A 87 15.10 -10.27 -6.90
N GLU A 88 15.25 -11.59 -6.92
CA GLU A 88 14.11 -12.50 -7.09
C GLU A 88 13.08 -12.38 -5.96
N LEU A 89 13.52 -12.04 -4.76
CA LEU A 89 12.64 -11.93 -3.59
C LEU A 89 11.79 -10.66 -3.66
N ASP A 90 12.41 -9.50 -3.90
CA ASP A 90 11.71 -8.22 -4.00
C ASP A 90 10.76 -8.21 -5.20
N LEU A 91 11.14 -8.81 -6.33
CA LEU A 91 10.25 -8.96 -7.48
C LEU A 91 8.99 -9.76 -7.13
N LYS A 92 9.13 -10.85 -6.35
CA LYS A 92 7.98 -11.63 -5.87
C LYS A 92 7.12 -10.84 -4.89
N LEU A 93 7.72 -10.14 -3.94
CA LEU A 93 6.99 -9.32 -2.97
C LEU A 93 6.22 -8.19 -3.66
N LEU A 94 6.86 -7.49 -4.60
CA LEU A 94 6.23 -6.44 -5.40
C LEU A 94 5.08 -7.00 -6.24
N TYR A 95 5.27 -8.14 -6.91
CA TYR A 95 4.21 -8.80 -7.68
C TYR A 95 3.01 -9.18 -6.80
N VAL A 96 3.26 -9.75 -5.62
CA VAL A 96 2.19 -10.07 -4.66
C VAL A 96 1.41 -8.80 -4.35
N ALA A 97 2.08 -7.73 -3.91
CA ALA A 97 1.42 -6.49 -3.52
C ALA A 97 0.63 -5.82 -4.67
N MET A 98 1.21 -5.77 -5.87
CA MET A 98 0.58 -5.13 -7.05
C MET A 98 -0.61 -5.91 -7.62
N THR A 99 -0.78 -7.19 -7.25
CA THR A 99 -1.90 -8.04 -7.70
C THR A 99 -3.01 -8.21 -6.67
N ARG A 100 -2.92 -7.55 -5.50
CA ARG A 100 -4.00 -7.54 -4.51
C ARG A 100 -5.17 -6.59 -4.81
N PRO A 101 -5.03 -5.47 -5.55
CA PRO A 101 -6.16 -4.59 -5.81
C PRO A 101 -7.10 -5.15 -6.87
N LEU A 102 -8.40 -5.10 -6.59
CA LEU A 102 -9.46 -5.48 -7.51
C LEU A 102 -9.84 -4.34 -8.47
N HIS A 103 -9.79 -3.08 -8.00
CA HIS A 103 -10.26 -1.93 -8.80
C HIS A 103 -9.22 -0.84 -8.98
N ARG A 104 -8.39 -0.55 -7.96
CA ARG A 104 -7.39 0.53 -8.04
C ARG A 104 -6.10 0.19 -7.32
N LEU A 105 -5.00 0.39 -8.02
CA LEU A 105 -3.66 0.45 -7.45
C LEU A 105 -3.16 1.89 -7.51
N ALA A 106 -2.76 2.43 -6.36
CA ALA A 106 -1.99 3.67 -6.25
C ALA A 106 -0.60 3.34 -5.70
N LEU A 107 0.41 4.08 -6.12
CA LEU A 107 1.78 3.94 -5.62
C LEU A 107 2.21 5.26 -5.01
N PHE A 108 2.69 5.21 -3.77
CA PHE A 108 3.21 6.35 -3.05
C PHE A 108 4.62 6.02 -2.53
N ALA A 109 5.63 6.62 -3.15
CA ALA A 109 7.00 6.30 -2.81
C ALA A 109 7.97 7.44 -3.09
N ARG A 110 9.17 7.34 -2.50
CA ARG A 110 10.31 8.17 -2.89
C ARG A 110 10.86 7.71 -4.25
N GLU A 111 11.56 8.61 -4.93
CA GLU A 111 12.31 8.27 -6.16
C GLU A 111 13.32 7.14 -5.88
N GLY A 112 13.50 6.21 -6.81
CA GLY A 112 14.38 5.05 -6.65
C GLY A 112 13.82 3.89 -5.82
N MET A 113 12.61 3.99 -5.25
CA MET A 113 12.02 2.93 -4.43
C MET A 113 11.43 1.77 -5.23
N PHE A 114 11.20 1.98 -6.53
CA PHE A 114 10.77 0.95 -7.47
C PHE A 114 11.60 0.99 -8.77
N PRO A 115 12.89 0.62 -8.73
CA PRO A 115 13.77 0.64 -9.91
C PRO A 115 13.21 -0.11 -11.12
N LEU A 116 12.46 -1.20 -10.89
CA LEU A 116 11.78 -1.93 -11.97
C LEU A 116 10.72 -1.06 -12.67
N LEU A 117 9.95 -0.28 -11.91
CA LEU A 117 8.84 0.51 -12.44
C LEU A 117 9.32 1.76 -13.18
N GLU A 118 10.52 2.25 -12.88
CA GLU A 118 11.17 3.35 -13.62
C GLU A 118 11.48 2.97 -15.08
N LYS A 119 11.50 1.68 -15.40
CA LYS A 119 11.69 1.16 -16.76
C LYS A 119 10.37 1.01 -17.54
N LEU A 120 9.23 1.25 -16.90
CA LEU A 120 7.93 1.12 -17.54
C LEU A 120 7.64 2.30 -18.46
N ASP A 121 6.89 2.00 -19.51
CA ASP A 121 6.35 3.01 -20.41
C ASP A 121 5.29 3.85 -19.66
N ASP A 122 5.30 5.16 -19.87
CA ASP A 122 4.35 6.08 -19.25
C ASP A 122 2.88 5.81 -19.63
N ARG A 123 2.61 4.97 -20.65
CA ARG A 123 1.25 4.49 -20.96
C ARG A 123 0.70 3.51 -19.92
N CYS A 124 1.56 2.90 -19.10
CA CYS A 124 1.16 1.90 -18.12
C CYS A 124 0.63 2.50 -16.81
N TYR A 125 0.88 3.78 -16.54
CA TYR A 125 0.50 4.43 -15.29
C TYR A 125 0.33 5.94 -15.47
N GLN A 126 -0.37 6.59 -14.55
CA GLN A 126 -0.49 8.04 -14.52
C GLN A 126 0.28 8.59 -13.32
N ARG A 127 1.16 9.56 -13.55
CA ARG A 127 1.79 10.36 -12.47
C ARG A 127 0.80 11.45 -12.05
N ILE A 128 0.60 11.59 -10.74
CA ILE A 128 -0.32 12.54 -10.12
C ILE A 128 0.50 13.57 -9.35
#